data_AF-A0A2E8UXU3-F1
#
_entry.id   AF-A0A2E8UXU3-F1
#
_cell.length_a   1.000
_cell.length_b   1.000
_cell.length_c   1.000
_cell.angle_alpha   90.00
_cell.angle_beta   90.00
_cell.angle_gamma   90.00
#
_symmetry.space_group_name_H-M   'P 1'
#
loop_
_entity.id
_entity.type
_entity.pdbx_description
1 polymer ?
#
loop_
_entity_poly.entity_id
_entity_poly.type
_entity_poly.pdbx_seq_one_letter_code
_entity_poly.pdbx_strand_id
1 'polypeptide(L)'
;MNKTRVIVAGASAIAVATALVGVGTVASADDASGASKGKGSVLSQLEDDGTLTSDELTAVKEALRAQRTENRDEKKAEHEAARASILAGLVSDGTLTQSQADAIVAAGKRGLRDLVRDGTVDRDDVRALRAAMQDFRAENRDAKKAEREAARDAVLAELVSDGTLTQSQADAIATAIDARIAEKGDQRGKKGKRGQRGERSAFGGAANADVTTFGASA
;
A
#
# COMPACT_ATOMS: atom_id res chain seq x y z
N MET A 1 -25.67 -19.15 52.14
CA MET A 1 -26.55 -19.79 51.13
C MET A 1 -25.70 -20.11 49.91
N ASN A 2 -25.29 -21.37 49.80
CA ASN A 2 -24.42 -21.88 48.73
C ASN A 2 -25.25 -22.11 47.47
N LYS A 3 -24.75 -21.66 46.30
CA LYS A 3 -25.21 -22.17 45.01
C LYS A 3 -24.02 -22.52 44.13
N THR A 4 -23.55 -23.73 44.34
CA THR A 4 -22.79 -24.56 43.43
C THR A 4 -23.53 -24.63 42.08
N ARG A 5 -22.84 -24.37 40.97
CA ARG A 5 -23.27 -24.82 39.64
C ARG A 5 -22.11 -25.54 38.98
N VAL A 6 -22.26 -26.85 38.90
CA VAL A 6 -21.39 -27.81 38.23
C VAL A 6 -21.88 -27.99 36.80
N ILE A 7 -21.00 -27.68 35.84
CA ILE A 7 -20.64 -28.36 34.57
C ILE A 7 -21.72 -29.17 33.81
N VAL A 8 -21.95 -28.83 32.53
CA VAL A 8 -22.25 -29.74 31.40
C VAL A 8 -21.75 -29.06 30.10
N ALA A 9 -20.57 -29.44 29.59
CA ALA A 9 -20.33 -30.35 28.45
C ALA A 9 -20.77 -29.80 27.07
N GLY A 10 -19.78 -29.54 26.21
CA GLY A 10 -19.96 -29.14 24.81
C GLY A 10 -18.64 -28.85 24.09
N ALA A 11 -17.59 -29.62 24.36
CA ALA A 11 -16.34 -29.56 23.61
C ALA A 11 -16.51 -30.41 22.33
N SER A 12 -16.82 -29.78 21.20
CA SER A 12 -16.59 -30.40 19.89
C SER A 12 -15.14 -30.17 19.50
N ALA A 13 -14.26 -31.06 19.97
CA ALA A 13 -12.93 -31.20 19.41
C ALA A 13 -13.06 -31.90 18.05
N ILE A 14 -12.91 -31.16 16.95
CA ILE A 14 -12.64 -31.77 15.65
C ILE A 14 -11.16 -32.17 15.68
N ALA A 15 -10.93 -33.45 15.97
CA ALA A 15 -9.62 -34.07 15.81
C ALA A 15 -9.33 -34.18 14.30
N VAL A 16 -8.60 -33.21 13.75
CA VAL A 16 -7.96 -33.38 12.44
C VAL A 16 -6.78 -34.31 12.67
N ALA A 17 -6.93 -35.57 12.28
CA ALA A 17 -5.87 -36.56 12.29
C ALA A 17 -4.78 -36.12 11.29
N THR A 18 -3.70 -35.53 11.80
CA THR A 18 -2.47 -35.35 11.03
C THR A 18 -1.82 -36.72 10.86
N ALA A 19 -2.00 -37.29 9.66
CA ALA A 19 -1.23 -38.44 9.23
C ALA A 19 0.25 -38.06 9.22
N LEU A 20 1.01 -38.70 10.09
CA LEU A 20 2.45 -38.58 10.22
C LEU A 20 3.10 -39.28 9.01
N VAL A 21 3.21 -38.58 7.88
CA VAL A 21 4.00 -39.04 6.74
C VAL A 21 5.46 -38.76 7.07
N GLY A 22 6.20 -39.84 7.32
CA GLY A 22 7.63 -39.79 7.61
C GLY A 22 8.41 -39.13 6.47
N VAL A 23 9.21 -38.13 6.81
CA VAL A 23 10.24 -37.57 5.92
C VAL A 23 11.43 -38.52 5.93
N GLY A 24 11.42 -39.48 5.00
CA GLY A 24 12.61 -40.17 4.52
C GLY A 24 13.27 -39.31 3.44
N THR A 25 14.53 -38.97 3.64
CA THR A 25 15.42 -38.31 2.67
C THR A 25 15.63 -39.16 1.41
N VAL A 26 15.55 -38.59 0.21
CA VAL A 26 16.69 -38.28 -0.69
C VAL A 26 16.24 -37.65 -2.02
N ALA A 27 17.11 -36.77 -2.51
CA ALA A 27 17.16 -35.98 -3.75
C ALA A 27 16.53 -36.55 -5.04
N SER A 28 15.95 -35.66 -5.85
CA SER A 28 16.51 -35.37 -7.17
C SER A 28 16.13 -33.96 -7.62
N ALA A 29 17.15 -33.19 -7.98
CA ALA A 29 16.99 -31.94 -8.71
C ALA A 29 16.70 -32.29 -10.17
N ASP A 30 15.55 -31.90 -10.70
CA ASP A 30 15.34 -31.78 -12.14
C ASP A 30 14.26 -30.71 -12.43
N ASP A 31 14.60 -29.87 -13.39
CA ASP A 31 13.79 -28.81 -14.03
C ASP A 31 13.43 -27.54 -13.24
N ALA A 32 14.48 -26.81 -12.85
CA ALA A 32 14.42 -25.35 -12.78
C ALA A 32 14.42 -24.73 -14.19
N SER A 33 13.40 -25.00 -15.01
CA SER A 33 13.12 -24.16 -16.18
C SER A 33 11.65 -24.21 -16.60
N GLY A 34 10.97 -23.06 -16.52
CA GLY A 34 9.80 -22.79 -17.35
C GLY A 34 8.42 -22.86 -16.70
N ALA A 35 8.09 -21.90 -15.83
CA ALA A 35 6.77 -21.25 -15.84
C ALA A 35 6.76 -19.98 -14.98
N SER A 36 7.32 -18.89 -15.49
CA SER A 36 6.97 -17.54 -15.03
C SER A 36 5.55 -17.18 -15.50
N LYS A 37 4.54 -17.98 -15.12
CA LYS A 37 3.13 -17.67 -15.34
C LYS A 37 2.66 -16.69 -14.27
N GLY A 38 2.93 -15.42 -14.55
CA GLY A 38 2.11 -14.27 -14.14
C GLY A 38 1.95 -14.04 -12.64
N LYS A 39 2.89 -13.27 -12.04
CA LYS A 39 2.74 -12.51 -10.78
C LYS A 39 1.48 -12.86 -9.97
N GLY A 40 1.46 -14.06 -9.39
CA GLY A 40 0.44 -14.43 -8.42
C GLY A 40 0.44 -13.43 -7.28
N SER A 41 -0.70 -13.31 -6.59
CA SER A 41 -0.68 -12.66 -5.28
C SER A 41 0.32 -13.37 -4.39
N VAL A 42 0.99 -12.67 -3.47
CA VAL A 42 1.98 -13.27 -2.56
C VAL A 42 1.45 -14.54 -1.88
N LEU A 43 0.16 -14.53 -1.53
CA LEU A 43 -0.52 -15.65 -0.92
C LEU A 43 -0.73 -16.84 -1.88
N SER A 44 -0.88 -16.58 -3.18
CA SER A 44 -0.96 -17.64 -4.21
C SER A 44 0.37 -18.38 -4.32
N GLN A 45 1.50 -17.70 -4.13
CA GLN A 45 2.81 -18.36 -4.16
C GLN A 45 2.98 -19.29 -2.96
N LEU A 46 2.48 -18.89 -1.78
CA LEU A 46 2.48 -19.75 -0.59
C LEU A 46 1.58 -20.99 -0.75
N GLU A 47 0.49 -20.87 -1.53
CA GLU A 47 -0.33 -22.02 -1.92
C GLU A 47 0.41 -22.93 -2.90
N ASP A 48 1.01 -22.35 -3.95
CA ASP A 48 1.79 -23.10 -4.95
C ASP A 48 2.98 -23.85 -4.32
N ASP A 49 3.64 -23.24 -3.32
CA ASP A 49 4.76 -23.83 -2.57
C ASP A 49 4.29 -24.85 -1.49
N GLY A 50 2.98 -25.09 -1.37
CA GLY A 50 2.39 -26.05 -0.42
C GLY A 50 2.42 -25.60 1.04
N THR A 51 2.75 -24.34 1.31
CA THR A 51 2.70 -23.75 2.66
C THR A 51 1.26 -23.51 3.10
N LEU A 52 0.38 -23.16 2.17
CA LEU A 52 -1.06 -22.99 2.40
C LEU A 52 -1.86 -23.96 1.53
N THR A 53 -2.96 -24.43 2.07
CA THR A 53 -4.03 -25.08 1.32
C THR A 53 -4.94 -24.02 0.67
N SER A 54 -5.72 -24.43 -0.33
CA SER A 54 -6.68 -23.53 -0.98
C SER A 54 -7.76 -22.97 -0.03
N ASP A 55 -8.15 -23.77 0.97
CA ASP A 55 -9.11 -23.36 2.00
C ASP A 55 -8.51 -22.31 2.93
N GLU A 56 -7.28 -22.53 3.41
CA GLU A 56 -6.52 -21.56 4.22
C GLU A 56 -6.28 -20.25 3.47
N LEU A 57 -5.90 -20.33 2.20
CA LEU A 57 -5.72 -19.16 1.34
C LEU A 57 -7.01 -18.34 1.21
N THR A 58 -8.14 -19.02 1.05
CA THR A 58 -9.45 -18.39 0.92
C THR A 58 -9.83 -17.70 2.24
N ALA A 59 -9.69 -18.39 3.36
CA ALA A 59 -9.93 -17.84 4.70
C ALA A 59 -9.09 -16.58 4.96
N VAL A 60 -7.79 -16.62 4.66
CA VAL A 60 -6.89 -15.46 4.80
C VAL A 60 -7.33 -14.29 3.92
N LYS A 61 -7.69 -14.55 2.65
CA LYS A 61 -8.16 -13.50 1.73
C LYS A 61 -9.45 -12.86 2.21
N GLU A 62 -10.37 -13.65 2.74
CA GLU A 62 -11.65 -13.17 3.25
C GLU A 62 -11.46 -12.35 4.53
N ALA A 63 -10.70 -12.85 5.50
CA ALA A 63 -10.42 -12.14 6.74
C ALA A 63 -9.72 -10.78 6.50
N LEU A 64 -8.70 -10.76 5.64
CA LEU A 64 -8.01 -9.50 5.28
C LEU A 64 -8.92 -8.53 4.49
N ARG A 65 -9.90 -9.04 3.74
CA ARG A 65 -10.90 -8.20 3.05
C ARG A 65 -11.92 -7.64 4.03
N ALA A 66 -12.44 -8.48 4.92
CA ALA A 66 -13.40 -8.11 5.96
C ALA A 66 -12.82 -7.00 6.85
N GLN A 67 -11.59 -7.18 7.33
CA GLN A 67 -10.87 -6.15 8.06
C GLN A 67 -10.78 -4.84 7.27
N ARG A 68 -10.41 -4.91 5.98
CA ARG A 68 -10.29 -3.70 5.15
C ARG A 68 -11.62 -2.99 4.98
N THR A 69 -12.73 -3.73 4.87
CA THR A 69 -14.06 -3.16 4.75
C THR A 69 -14.52 -2.52 6.04
N GLU A 70 -14.29 -3.14 7.19
CA GLU A 70 -14.64 -2.60 8.51
C GLU A 70 -13.86 -1.31 8.80
N ASN A 71 -12.55 -1.33 8.56
CA ASN A 71 -11.70 -0.16 8.69
C ASN A 71 -12.07 0.97 7.71
N ARG A 72 -12.90 0.74 6.69
CA ARG A 72 -13.14 1.75 5.65
C ARG A 72 -13.86 2.98 6.18
N ASP A 73 -14.83 2.79 7.07
CA ASP A 73 -15.64 3.88 7.60
C ASP A 73 -14.86 4.71 8.61
N GLU A 74 -14.08 4.05 9.48
CA GLU A 74 -13.12 4.70 10.37
C GLU A 74 -12.06 5.49 9.60
N LYS A 75 -11.50 4.89 8.54
CA LYS A 75 -10.52 5.57 7.68
C LYS A 75 -11.12 6.77 6.95
N LYS A 76 -12.42 6.75 6.64
CA LYS A 76 -13.09 7.90 6.03
C LYS A 76 -13.16 9.06 7.03
N ALA A 77 -13.57 8.79 8.27
CA ALA A 77 -13.61 9.79 9.33
C ALA A 77 -12.22 10.36 9.63
N GLU A 78 -11.20 9.51 9.74
CA GLU A 78 -9.80 9.95 9.90
C GLU A 78 -9.33 10.84 8.74
N HIS A 79 -9.69 10.48 7.50
CA HIS A 79 -9.32 11.27 6.33
C HIS A 79 -9.98 12.65 6.31
N GLU A 80 -11.24 12.73 6.76
CA GLU A 80 -11.96 14.00 6.90
C GLU A 80 -11.35 14.85 8.01
N ALA A 81 -11.05 14.25 9.17
CA ALA A 81 -10.38 14.94 10.28
C ALA A 81 -8.98 15.45 9.90
N ALA A 82 -8.18 14.63 9.23
CA ALA A 82 -6.87 15.03 8.72
C ALA A 82 -6.98 16.19 7.74
N ARG A 83 -7.95 16.15 6.83
CA ARG A 83 -8.18 17.23 5.87
C ARG A 83 -8.62 18.52 6.56
N ALA A 84 -9.49 18.43 7.55
CA ALA A 84 -9.91 19.58 8.34
C ALA A 84 -8.73 20.21 9.08
N SER A 85 -7.87 19.40 9.70
CA SER A 85 -6.65 19.88 10.38
C SER A 85 -5.70 20.59 9.43
N ILE A 86 -5.50 20.07 8.21
CA ILE A 86 -4.63 20.68 7.21
C ILE A 86 -5.20 22.02 6.73
N LEU A 87 -6.50 22.09 6.48
CA LEU A 87 -7.15 23.33 6.08
C LEU A 87 -7.08 24.39 7.19
N ALA A 88 -7.27 23.99 8.45
CA ALA A 88 -7.11 24.89 9.59
C ALA A 88 -5.69 25.45 9.71
N GLY A 89 -4.67 24.61 9.47
CA GLY A 89 -3.27 25.07 9.41
C GLY A 89 -3.07 26.13 8.32
N LEU A 90 -3.54 25.88 7.10
CA LEU A 90 -3.42 26.83 5.98
C LEU A 90 -4.18 28.14 6.21
N VAL A 91 -5.30 28.11 6.95
CA VAL A 91 -6.00 29.32 7.36
C VAL A 91 -5.21 30.09 8.41
N SER A 92 -4.64 29.40 9.40
CA SER A 92 -3.77 30.01 10.42
C SER A 92 -2.53 30.65 9.80
N ASP A 93 -1.96 30.03 8.77
CA ASP A 93 -0.80 30.54 8.03
C ASP A 93 -1.16 31.70 7.09
N GLY A 94 -2.45 32.05 6.98
CA GLY A 94 -2.95 33.11 6.10
C GLY A 94 -2.90 32.74 4.62
N THR A 95 -2.58 31.49 4.28
CA THR A 95 -2.58 31.00 2.90
C THR A 95 -3.99 30.85 2.36
N LEU A 96 -4.93 30.42 3.22
CA LEU A 96 -6.35 30.35 2.89
C LEU A 96 -7.15 31.30 3.78
N THR A 97 -8.24 31.83 3.26
CA THR A 97 -9.29 32.44 4.08
C THR A 97 -10.25 31.37 4.60
N GLN A 98 -10.98 31.68 5.68
CA GLN A 98 -11.98 30.77 6.23
C GLN A 98 -13.04 30.37 5.19
N SER A 99 -13.51 31.33 4.39
CA SER A 99 -14.48 31.09 3.32
C SER A 99 -13.93 30.15 2.23
N GLN A 100 -12.64 30.26 1.89
CA GLN A 100 -11.99 29.35 0.96
C GLN A 100 -11.88 27.94 1.54
N ALA A 101 -11.50 27.80 2.81
CA ALA A 101 -11.45 26.50 3.48
C ALA A 101 -12.82 25.82 3.50
N ASP A 102 -13.89 26.57 3.83
CA ASP A 102 -15.25 26.06 3.86
C ASP A 102 -15.74 25.64 2.46
N ALA A 103 -15.44 26.43 1.43
CA ALA A 103 -15.74 26.09 0.04
C ALA A 103 -15.01 24.80 -0.40
N ILE A 104 -13.73 24.65 -0.02
CA ILE A 104 -12.94 23.44 -0.27
C ILE A 104 -13.54 22.24 0.45
N VAL A 105 -14.04 22.39 1.68
CA VAL A 105 -14.77 21.33 2.41
C VAL A 105 -16.01 20.91 1.63
N ALA A 106 -16.86 21.86 1.25
CA ALA A 106 -18.11 21.62 0.55
C ALA A 106 -17.92 20.97 -0.85
N ALA A 107 -16.94 21.44 -1.61
CA ALA A 107 -16.66 20.96 -2.96
C ALA A 107 -16.04 19.56 -3.01
N GLY A 108 -15.41 19.12 -1.90
CA GLY A 108 -14.72 17.85 -1.80
C GLY A 108 -13.59 17.68 -2.83
N LYS A 109 -13.25 16.42 -3.14
CA LYS A 109 -12.09 16.10 -4.00
C LYS A 109 -12.30 16.48 -5.47
N ARG A 110 -13.54 16.45 -5.95
CA ARG A 110 -13.86 16.63 -7.37
C ARG A 110 -14.17 18.09 -7.73
N GLY A 111 -14.72 18.86 -6.80
CA GLY A 111 -15.09 20.25 -7.04
C GLY A 111 -13.94 21.26 -6.93
N LEU A 112 -12.72 20.84 -6.54
CA LEU A 112 -11.58 21.77 -6.46
C LEU A 112 -11.23 22.43 -7.80
N ARG A 113 -11.50 21.74 -8.92
CA ARG A 113 -11.30 22.34 -10.26
C ARG A 113 -12.32 23.43 -10.56
N ASP A 114 -13.53 23.28 -10.05
CA ASP A 114 -14.61 24.24 -10.25
C ASP A 114 -14.35 25.50 -9.42
N LEU A 115 -13.89 25.35 -8.17
CA LEU A 115 -13.45 26.46 -7.31
C LEU A 115 -12.29 27.27 -7.89
N VAL A 116 -11.39 26.63 -8.64
CA VAL A 116 -10.32 27.36 -9.35
C VAL A 116 -10.86 28.11 -10.55
N ARG A 117 -11.90 27.56 -11.20
CA ARG A 117 -12.50 28.15 -12.41
C ARG A 117 -13.38 29.36 -12.09
N ASP A 118 -14.11 29.30 -10.99
CA ASP A 118 -14.95 30.41 -10.51
C ASP A 118 -14.16 31.48 -9.75
N GLY A 119 -12.88 31.20 -9.44
CA GLY A 119 -11.97 32.14 -8.78
C GLY A 119 -12.10 32.19 -7.26
N THR A 120 -12.85 31.27 -6.65
CA THR A 120 -12.94 31.14 -5.18
C THR A 120 -11.59 30.83 -4.57
N VAL A 121 -10.81 29.96 -5.21
CA VAL A 121 -9.43 29.65 -4.83
C VAL A 121 -8.52 29.79 -6.04
N ASP A 122 -7.27 30.16 -5.82
CA ASP A 122 -6.31 30.24 -6.90
C ASP A 122 -5.50 28.94 -7.07
N ARG A 123 -4.58 28.92 -8.03
CA ARG A 123 -3.74 27.73 -8.27
C ARG A 123 -2.67 27.53 -7.21
N ASP A 124 -2.24 28.59 -6.55
CA ASP A 124 -1.22 28.54 -5.52
C ASP A 124 -1.82 28.07 -4.19
N ASP A 125 -3.06 28.43 -3.88
CA ASP A 125 -3.89 27.84 -2.81
C ASP A 125 -3.98 26.31 -2.95
N VAL A 126 -4.32 25.85 -4.17
CA VAL A 126 -4.41 24.42 -4.47
C VAL A 126 -3.06 23.73 -4.37
N ARG A 127 -1.98 24.42 -4.74
CA ARG A 127 -0.62 23.89 -4.63
C ARG A 127 -0.19 23.77 -3.17
N ALA A 128 -0.47 24.77 -2.35
CA ALA A 128 -0.20 24.77 -0.92
C ALA A 128 -0.99 23.66 -0.22
N LEU A 129 -2.29 23.53 -0.52
CA LEU A 129 -3.11 22.43 -0.02
C LEU A 129 -2.54 21.06 -0.42
N ARG A 130 -2.09 20.92 -1.66
CA ARG A 130 -1.48 19.68 -2.14
C ARG A 130 -0.17 19.36 -1.42
N ALA A 131 0.68 20.36 -1.20
CA ALA A 131 1.94 20.23 -0.48
C ALA A 131 1.68 19.82 0.98
N ALA A 132 0.82 20.55 1.70
CA ALA A 132 0.46 20.21 3.07
C ALA A 132 -0.15 18.79 3.19
N MET A 133 -1.00 18.38 2.24
CA MET A 133 -1.52 17.01 2.18
C MET A 133 -0.46 15.95 1.86
N GLN A 134 0.64 16.33 1.22
CA GLN A 134 1.77 15.44 0.95
C GLN A 134 2.67 15.33 2.18
N ASP A 135 2.93 16.44 2.85
CA ASP A 135 3.76 16.50 4.07
C ASP A 135 3.08 15.75 5.21
N PHE A 136 1.79 16.00 5.44
CA PHE A 136 1.00 15.23 6.40
C PHE A 136 1.09 13.71 6.14
N ARG A 137 1.04 13.29 4.86
CA ARG A 137 1.18 11.86 4.51
C ARG A 137 2.59 11.33 4.74
N ALA A 138 3.61 12.16 4.55
CA ALA A 138 5.00 11.78 4.78
C ALA A 138 5.27 11.61 6.28
N GLU A 139 4.83 12.57 7.09
CA GLU A 139 4.93 12.56 8.55
C GLU A 139 4.17 11.37 9.17
N ASN A 140 2.94 11.13 8.70
CA ASN A 140 2.10 10.06 9.23
C ASN A 140 2.37 8.71 8.56
N ARG A 141 3.38 8.61 7.69
CA ARG A 141 3.63 7.41 6.89
C ARG A 141 3.95 6.21 7.77
N ASP A 142 4.83 6.38 8.74
CA ASP A 142 5.32 5.28 9.58
C ASP A 142 4.25 4.85 10.58
N ALA A 143 3.53 5.81 11.17
CA ALA A 143 2.36 5.54 12.00
C ALA A 143 1.30 4.74 11.22
N LYS A 144 0.98 5.15 9.98
CA LYS A 144 0.04 4.42 9.12
C LYS A 144 0.57 3.10 8.59
N LYS A 145 1.90 2.90 8.55
CA LYS A 145 2.49 1.59 8.26
C LYS A 145 2.28 0.66 9.46
N ALA A 146 2.68 1.11 10.65
CA ALA A 146 2.57 0.34 11.89
C ALA A 146 1.11 -0.05 12.18
N GLU A 147 0.16 0.86 11.96
CA GLU A 147 -1.27 0.56 12.13
C GLU A 147 -1.74 -0.57 11.20
N ARG A 148 -1.32 -0.58 9.95
CA ARG A 148 -1.68 -1.64 8.98
C ARG A 148 -1.05 -2.98 9.32
N GLU A 149 0.17 -2.93 9.84
CA GLU A 149 0.93 -4.10 10.26
C GLU A 149 0.26 -4.75 11.48
N ALA A 150 -0.01 -3.96 12.53
CA ALA A 150 -0.74 -4.42 13.71
C ALA A 150 -2.13 -4.98 13.38
N ALA A 151 -2.86 -4.32 12.47
CA ALA A 151 -4.14 -4.82 12.00
C ALA A 151 -3.98 -6.20 11.32
N ARG A 152 -3.04 -6.34 10.37
CA ARG A 152 -2.77 -7.63 9.72
C ARG A 152 -2.44 -8.70 10.76
N ASP A 153 -1.55 -8.40 11.69
CA ASP A 153 -1.06 -9.38 12.67
C ASP A 153 -2.19 -9.86 13.58
N ALA A 154 -3.14 -8.97 13.94
CA ALA A 154 -4.34 -9.35 14.67
C ALA A 154 -5.20 -10.35 13.90
N VAL A 155 -5.40 -10.16 12.59
CA VAL A 155 -6.15 -11.09 11.74
C VAL A 155 -5.47 -12.44 11.64
N LEU A 156 -4.13 -12.46 11.49
CA LEU A 156 -3.40 -13.72 11.42
C LEU A 156 -3.44 -14.46 12.76
N ALA A 157 -3.35 -13.74 13.89
CA ALA A 157 -3.48 -14.32 15.22
C ALA A 157 -4.86 -14.95 15.46
N GLU A 158 -5.93 -14.30 14.98
CA GLU A 158 -7.29 -14.85 15.04
C GLU A 158 -7.40 -16.16 14.26
N LEU A 159 -6.89 -16.21 13.02
CA LEU A 159 -6.89 -17.43 12.20
C LEU A 159 -6.06 -18.57 12.80
N VAL A 160 -4.99 -18.26 13.53
CA VAL A 160 -4.21 -19.25 14.30
C VAL A 160 -5.01 -19.76 15.49
N SER A 161 -5.66 -18.86 16.22
CA SER A 161 -6.52 -19.22 17.36
C SER A 161 -7.68 -20.11 16.95
N ASP A 162 -8.27 -19.85 15.78
CA ASP A 162 -9.35 -20.65 15.20
C ASP A 162 -8.86 -21.99 14.64
N GLY A 163 -7.54 -22.24 14.66
CA GLY A 163 -6.93 -23.45 14.13
C GLY A 163 -6.98 -23.54 12.60
N THR A 164 -7.36 -22.47 11.92
CA THR A 164 -7.34 -22.39 10.45
C THR A 164 -5.89 -22.32 9.96
N LEU A 165 -5.00 -21.64 10.69
CA LEU A 165 -3.58 -21.58 10.39
C LEU A 165 -2.75 -22.15 11.53
N THR A 166 -1.58 -22.68 11.18
CA THR A 166 -0.48 -22.87 12.14
C THR A 166 0.31 -21.57 12.32
N GLN A 167 1.01 -21.45 13.45
CA GLN A 167 1.88 -20.30 13.70
C GLN A 167 2.92 -20.12 12.58
N SER A 168 3.52 -21.22 12.11
CA SER A 168 4.51 -21.19 11.02
C SER A 168 3.92 -20.65 9.70
N GLN A 169 2.66 -20.96 9.41
CA GLN A 169 1.97 -20.44 8.22
C GLN A 169 1.67 -18.94 8.37
N ALA A 170 1.22 -18.50 9.55
CA ALA A 170 1.02 -17.09 9.83
C ALA A 170 2.32 -16.28 9.68
N ASP A 171 3.43 -16.80 10.21
CA ASP A 171 4.76 -16.17 10.10
C ASP A 171 5.24 -16.10 8.64
N ALA A 172 5.01 -17.17 7.86
CA ALA A 172 5.33 -17.20 6.43
C ALA A 172 4.51 -16.15 5.65
N ILE A 173 3.22 -16.01 5.96
CA ILE A 173 2.35 -14.99 5.36
C ILE A 173 2.86 -13.58 5.70
N ALA A 174 3.16 -13.30 6.97
CA ALA A 174 3.65 -11.99 7.40
C ALA A 174 4.95 -11.63 6.67
N THR A 175 5.91 -12.56 6.67
CA THR A 175 7.21 -12.41 5.99
C THR A 175 7.04 -12.13 4.49
N ALA A 176 6.19 -12.90 3.82
CA ALA A 176 6.00 -12.77 2.38
C ALA A 176 5.32 -11.42 2.04
N ILE A 177 4.38 -10.96 2.87
CA ILE A 177 3.75 -9.63 2.72
C ILE A 177 4.79 -8.52 2.91
N ASP A 178 5.64 -8.61 3.93
CA ASP A 178 6.65 -7.59 4.22
C ASP A 178 7.70 -7.50 3.13
N ALA A 179 8.16 -8.64 2.61
CA ALA A 179 9.06 -8.71 1.46
C ALA A 179 8.44 -7.99 0.23
N ARG A 180 7.15 -8.22 -0.03
CA ARG A 180 6.44 -7.56 -1.14
C ARG A 180 6.29 -6.06 -0.92
N ILE A 181 6.08 -5.63 0.32
CA ILE A 181 5.99 -4.20 0.68
C ILE A 181 7.34 -3.52 0.44
N ALA A 182 8.45 -4.14 0.87
CA ALA A 182 9.80 -3.66 0.65
C ALA A 182 10.12 -3.53 -0.85
N GLU A 183 9.86 -4.59 -1.63
CA GLU A 183 10.07 -4.60 -3.09
C GLU A 183 9.30 -3.48 -3.80
N LYS A 184 8.05 -3.24 -3.39
CA LYS A 184 7.21 -2.18 -3.93
C LYS A 184 7.67 -0.78 -3.49
N GLY A 185 8.22 -0.65 -2.29
CA GLY A 185 8.89 0.55 -1.81
C GLY A 185 10.04 0.96 -2.72
N ASP A 186 10.92 0.00 -3.05
CA ASP A 186 12.09 0.21 -3.90
C ASP A 186 11.72 0.57 -5.35
N GLN A 187 10.69 -0.08 -5.90
CA GLN A 187 10.18 0.22 -7.23
C GLN A 187 9.58 1.64 -7.33
N ARG A 188 8.92 2.11 -6.26
CA ARG A 188 8.41 3.48 -6.19
C ARG A 188 9.55 4.51 -6.09
N GLY A 189 10.60 4.21 -5.34
CA GLY A 189 11.82 5.04 -5.28
C GLY A 189 12.50 5.19 -6.65
N LYS A 190 12.55 4.11 -7.44
CA LYS A 190 13.10 4.13 -8.81
C LYS A 190 12.22 4.91 -9.80
N LYS A 191 10.89 4.87 -9.68
CA LYS A 191 9.97 5.62 -10.55
C LYS A 191 9.97 7.12 -10.25
N GLY A 192 10.27 7.54 -9.02
CA GLY A 192 10.44 8.95 -8.64
C GLY A 192 11.64 9.63 -9.31
N LYS A 193 12.71 8.88 -9.64
CA LYS A 193 13.89 9.42 -10.33
C LYS A 193 13.70 9.70 -11.83
N ARG A 194 12.64 9.21 -12.47
CA ARG A 194 12.36 9.48 -13.91
C ARG A 194 11.70 10.84 -14.17
N GLY A 195 11.50 11.66 -13.14
CA GLY A 195 11.04 13.06 -13.26
C GLY A 195 12.16 14.05 -13.61
N GLN A 196 13.44 13.65 -13.53
CA GLN A 196 14.57 14.51 -13.88
C GLN A 196 14.90 14.39 -15.38
N ARG A 197 13.91 14.68 -16.24
CA ARG A 197 14.12 14.91 -17.68
C ARG A 197 13.79 16.37 -17.95
N GLY A 198 14.73 17.23 -17.59
CA GLY A 198 14.58 18.68 -17.66
C GLY A 198 15.88 19.46 -17.85
N GLU A 199 16.98 18.83 -18.25
CA GLU A 199 18.15 19.54 -18.80
C GLU A 199 18.35 19.08 -20.25
N ARG A 200 17.45 19.57 -21.13
CA ARG A 200 17.79 19.77 -22.54
C ARG A 200 18.39 21.16 -22.65
N SER A 201 19.72 21.22 -22.75
CA SER A 201 20.60 22.29 -23.26
C SER A 201 21.99 21.92 -22.71
N ALA A 202 22.98 21.44 -23.45
CA ALA A 202 23.44 21.86 -24.76
C ALA A 202 24.08 20.67 -25.50
N PHE A 203 23.43 20.21 -26.57
CA PHE A 203 24.10 19.55 -27.68
C PHE A 203 24.06 20.56 -28.83
N GLY A 204 25.18 21.24 -29.05
CA GLY A 204 25.38 22.16 -30.15
C GLY A 204 26.72 22.86 -29.94
N GLY A 205 27.71 22.75 -30.80
CA GLY A 205 27.94 21.86 -31.92
C GLY A 205 29.43 22.04 -32.22
N ALA A 206 30.16 20.94 -32.39
CA ALA A 206 31.57 21.01 -32.77
C ALA A 206 31.74 20.34 -34.13
N ALA A 207 32.24 21.15 -35.06
CA ALA A 207 33.00 20.84 -36.26
C ALA A 207 32.40 19.84 -37.27
N ASN A 208 32.16 20.32 -38.49
CA ASN A 208 32.71 19.66 -39.67
C ASN A 208 33.14 20.72 -40.69
N ALA A 209 34.27 20.40 -41.31
CA ALA A 209 35.14 21.27 -42.06
C ALA A 209 34.71 21.41 -43.53
N ASP A 210 34.95 22.60 -44.07
CA ASP A 210 35.67 22.89 -45.31
C ASP A 210 35.10 22.46 -46.70
N VAL A 211 35.53 23.25 -47.70
CA VAL A 211 35.58 23.00 -49.16
C VAL A 211 34.48 23.62 -50.05
N THR A 212 34.89 24.73 -50.67
CA THR A 212 34.59 25.26 -52.04
C THR A 212 33.22 25.90 -52.29
N THR A 213 33.12 27.14 -52.77
CA THR A 213 33.41 27.52 -54.17
C THR A 213 33.40 29.05 -54.36
N PHE A 214 34.53 29.59 -54.85
CA PHE A 214 34.71 30.63 -55.90
C PHE A 214 33.88 31.95 -55.93
N GLY A 215 34.57 33.08 -55.70
CA GLY A 215 34.73 34.17 -56.68
C GLY A 215 33.79 35.40 -56.65
N ALA A 216 34.33 36.59 -56.31
CA ALA A 216 34.39 37.79 -57.20
C ALA A 216 35.01 39.04 -56.53
N SER A 217 35.96 39.64 -57.28
CA SER A 217 36.43 41.05 -57.33
C SER A 217 37.05 41.72 -56.08
N ALA A 218 38.37 41.90 -56.06
CA ALA A 218 39.10 42.97 -56.78
C ALA A 218 40.50 42.50 -57.17
#